data_AF-A0A5B0M0Q8-F1
#
_entry.id   AF-A0A5B0M0Q8-F1
#
_cell.length_a   1.000
_cell.length_b   1.000
_cell.length_c   1.000
_cell.angle_alpha   90.00
_cell.angle_beta   90.00
_cell.angle_gamma   90.00
#
_symmetry.space_group_name_H-M   'P 1'
#
loop_
_entity.id
_entity.type
_entity.pdbx_description
1 polymer ?
#
loop_
_entity_poly.entity_id
_entity_poly.type
_entity_poly.pdbx_seq_one_letter_code
_entity_poly.pdbx_strand_id
1 'polypeptide(L)'
;MSTCQLPAWPPTLSPSHLDELQQAGATYALANSLIFKLPSPTGVHGSHVPFTLLPSPFPRDQFEKAERIQTAYNQLYMNIASSPELIREVLGQSISKVDPFVGRLYELWEALEQEEAEDEVDEHFSLGIFRNDFLLHQSEPNQPLAIKQVEFNTVSVSFGSLASKVSGLHRSVLMAMMVPSRPDQSSRLDLSIIES
;
A
#
# COMPACT_ATOMS: atom_id res chain seq x y z
N MET A 1 -24.62 -6.25 1.68
CA MET A 1 -24.41 -7.54 0.97
C MET A 1 -22.95 -7.57 0.55
N SER A 2 -22.24 -8.68 0.72
CA SER A 2 -20.82 -8.75 0.32
C SER A 2 -20.71 -8.85 -1.20
N THR A 3 -19.74 -8.14 -1.78
CA THR A 3 -19.54 -8.05 -3.23
C THR A 3 -19.00 -9.37 -3.78
N CYS A 4 -19.71 -10.00 -4.72
CA CYS A 4 -19.24 -11.23 -5.38
C CYS A 4 -18.51 -10.97 -6.71
N GLN A 5 -18.66 -9.79 -7.32
CA GLN A 5 -18.05 -9.47 -8.60
C GLN A 5 -17.70 -7.98 -8.68
N LEU A 6 -16.54 -7.66 -9.26
CA LEU A 6 -16.14 -6.29 -9.53
C LEU A 6 -16.81 -5.75 -10.80
N PRO A 7 -17.04 -4.43 -10.90
CA PRO A 7 -17.57 -3.84 -12.13
C PRO A 7 -16.60 -4.02 -13.30
N ALA A 8 -17.13 -3.98 -14.53
CA ALA A 8 -16.30 -3.91 -15.72
C ALA A 8 -15.47 -2.63 -15.68
N TRP A 9 -14.14 -2.78 -15.67
CA TRP A 9 -13.20 -1.67 -15.50
C TRP A 9 -11.86 -1.97 -16.16
N PRO A 10 -11.15 -0.97 -16.71
CA PRO A 10 -11.56 0.43 -16.89
C PRO A 10 -12.63 0.59 -17.98
N PRO A 11 -13.34 1.73 -18.04
CA PRO A 11 -14.20 2.04 -19.18
C PRO A 11 -13.39 2.09 -20.49
N THR A 12 -14.03 1.75 -21.60
CA THR A 12 -13.41 1.89 -22.93
C THR A 12 -13.26 3.37 -23.28
N LEU A 13 -12.02 3.80 -23.55
CA LEU A 13 -11.68 5.16 -23.96
C LEU A 13 -11.22 5.16 -25.42
N SER A 14 -11.53 6.23 -26.16
CA SER A 14 -10.92 6.42 -27.49
C SER A 14 -9.41 6.65 -27.34
N PRO A 15 -8.58 6.29 -28.34
CA PRO A 15 -7.14 6.52 -28.27
C PRO A 15 -6.77 7.98 -27.99
N SER A 16 -7.48 8.93 -28.60
CA SER A 16 -7.25 10.37 -28.38
C SER A 16 -7.55 10.80 -26.95
N HIS A 17 -8.64 10.30 -26.36
CA HIS A 17 -9.02 10.64 -24.99
C HIS A 17 -8.06 9.96 -23.99
N LEU A 18 -7.60 8.75 -24.29
CA LEU A 18 -6.58 8.07 -23.48
C LEU A 18 -5.26 8.87 -23.46
N ASP A 19 -4.79 9.34 -24.61
CA ASP A 19 -3.58 10.16 -24.72
C ASP A 19 -3.72 11.48 -23.92
N GLU A 20 -4.87 12.15 -24.05
CA GLU A 20 -5.18 13.38 -23.29
C GLU A 20 -5.10 13.13 -21.76
N LEU A 21 -5.74 12.06 -21.28
CA LEU A 21 -5.74 11.72 -19.86
C LEU A 21 -4.36 11.29 -19.36
N GLN A 22 -3.57 10.56 -20.16
CA GLN A 22 -2.20 10.21 -19.81
C GLN A 22 -1.33 11.45 -19.62
N GLN A 23 -1.41 12.42 -20.53
CA GLN A 23 -0.67 13.67 -20.43
C GLN A 23 -1.11 14.51 -19.22
N ALA A 24 -2.43 14.58 -18.97
CA ALA A 24 -2.97 15.26 -17.81
C ALA A 24 -2.50 14.61 -16.50
N GLY A 25 -2.53 13.27 -16.42
CA GLY A 25 -2.07 12.51 -15.27
C GLY A 25 -0.57 12.70 -15.00
N ALA A 26 0.27 12.64 -16.04
CA ALA A 26 1.70 12.87 -15.93
C ALA A 26 2.02 14.30 -15.48
N THR A 27 1.31 15.29 -16.03
CA THR A 27 1.44 16.70 -15.63
C THR A 27 1.05 16.90 -14.17
N TYR A 28 -0.09 16.32 -13.75
CA TYR A 28 -0.53 16.38 -12.35
C TYR A 28 0.51 15.74 -11.42
N ALA A 29 1.06 14.58 -11.80
CA ALA A 29 2.06 13.88 -11.01
C ALA A 29 3.31 14.75 -10.78
N LEU A 30 3.84 15.36 -11.84
CA LEU A 30 4.98 16.27 -11.74
C LEU A 30 4.67 17.49 -10.88
N ALA A 31 3.52 18.14 -11.12
CA ALA A 31 3.10 19.34 -10.38
C ALA A 31 2.87 19.07 -8.88
N ASN A 32 2.55 17.83 -8.51
CA ASN A 32 2.25 17.43 -7.13
C ASN A 32 3.36 16.56 -6.51
N SER A 33 4.59 16.60 -7.04
CA SER A 33 5.76 15.90 -6.49
C SER A 33 5.61 14.38 -6.37
N LEU A 34 4.82 13.76 -7.23
CA LEU A 34 4.84 12.31 -7.45
C LEU A 34 6.02 11.97 -8.35
N ILE A 35 7.25 12.10 -7.83
CA ILE A 35 8.49 12.06 -8.61
C ILE A 35 9.49 11.06 -8.02
N PHE A 36 10.16 10.30 -8.87
CA PHE A 36 11.39 9.59 -8.54
C PHE A 36 12.61 10.30 -9.12
N LYS A 37 13.72 10.27 -8.36
CA LYS A 37 15.03 10.61 -8.90
C LYS A 37 15.49 9.47 -9.81
N LEU A 38 15.94 9.82 -11.00
CA LEU A 38 16.54 8.87 -11.93
C LEU A 38 18.06 8.83 -11.76
N PRO A 39 18.70 7.67 -11.96
CA PRO A 39 20.15 7.60 -12.09
C PRO A 39 20.60 8.50 -13.24
N SER A 40 21.53 9.41 -12.97
CA SER A 40 22.15 10.24 -14.00
C SER A 40 23.64 10.38 -13.74
N PRO A 41 24.50 10.23 -14.77
CA PRO A 41 25.94 10.49 -14.64
C PRO A 41 26.24 11.98 -14.43
N THR A 42 25.33 12.87 -14.82
CA THR A 42 25.48 14.33 -14.64
C THR A 42 24.15 14.96 -14.19
N GLY A 43 24.23 15.86 -13.21
CA GLY A 43 23.06 16.63 -12.75
C GLY A 43 22.00 15.81 -12.00
N VAL A 44 20.82 16.42 -11.86
CA VAL A 44 19.67 15.83 -11.17
C VAL A 44 18.54 15.65 -12.18
N HIS A 45 18.20 14.39 -12.44
CA HIS A 45 17.09 14.01 -13.32
C HIS A 45 15.99 13.37 -12.49
N GLY A 46 14.74 13.63 -12.87
CA GLY A 46 13.58 13.03 -12.24
C GLY A 46 12.51 12.72 -13.27
N SER A 47 11.68 11.74 -12.94
CA SER A 47 10.46 11.40 -13.69
C SER A 47 9.32 11.28 -12.70
N HIS A 48 8.08 11.43 -13.18
CA HIS A 48 6.95 11.03 -12.34
C HIS A 48 7.09 9.55 -11.95
N VAL A 49 6.55 9.19 -10.78
CA VAL A 49 6.47 7.78 -10.36
C VAL A 49 5.53 7.02 -11.30
N PRO A 50 5.71 5.70 -11.50
CA PRO A 50 4.70 4.88 -12.14
C PRO A 50 3.39 4.92 -11.35
N PHE A 51 2.26 5.14 -12.02
CA PHE A 51 0.92 5.12 -11.44
C PHE A 51 -0.07 4.47 -12.39
N THR A 52 -1.17 3.93 -11.87
CA THR A 52 -2.31 3.56 -12.69
C THR A 52 -3.07 4.82 -13.09
N LEU A 53 -3.49 4.94 -14.35
CA LEU A 53 -4.20 6.12 -14.83
C LEU A 53 -5.54 6.33 -14.10
N LEU A 54 -6.25 5.23 -13.89
CA LEU A 54 -7.53 5.19 -13.21
C LEU A 54 -7.41 4.35 -11.92
N PRO A 55 -8.22 4.64 -10.88
CA PRO A 55 -8.24 3.83 -9.66
C PRO A 55 -8.82 2.44 -9.95
N SER A 56 -8.32 1.40 -9.28
CA SER A 56 -8.90 0.06 -9.39
C SER A 56 -10.15 -0.07 -8.51
N PRO A 57 -11.25 -0.70 -8.98
CA PRO A 57 -12.42 -0.94 -8.15
C PRO A 57 -12.06 -1.90 -7.01
N PHE A 58 -12.58 -1.61 -5.81
CA PHE A 58 -12.34 -2.40 -4.62
C PHE A 58 -13.61 -2.45 -3.75
N PRO A 59 -14.03 -3.62 -3.23
CA PRO A 59 -15.24 -3.71 -2.41
C PRO A 59 -15.12 -2.88 -1.13
N ARG A 60 -16.04 -1.95 -0.93
CA ARG A 60 -16.07 -1.05 0.24
C ARG A 60 -16.04 -1.80 1.58
N ASP A 61 -16.82 -2.87 1.70
CA ASP A 61 -16.89 -3.69 2.93
C ASP A 61 -15.53 -4.32 3.26
N GLN A 62 -14.78 -4.73 2.23
CA GLN A 62 -13.44 -5.28 2.41
C GLN A 62 -12.40 -4.20 2.70
N PHE A 63 -12.55 -3.00 2.13
CA PHE A 63 -11.67 -1.86 2.43
C PHE A 63 -11.80 -1.45 3.91
N GLU A 64 -13.04 -1.24 4.37
CA GLU A 64 -13.35 -0.92 5.77
C GLU A 64 -12.93 -2.05 6.73
N LYS A 65 -12.96 -3.31 6.27
CA LYS A 65 -12.42 -4.44 7.03
C LYS A 65 -10.90 -4.34 7.20
N ALA A 66 -10.16 -3.99 6.14
CA ALA A 66 -8.71 -3.79 6.20
C ALA A 66 -8.33 -2.65 7.15
N GLU A 67 -9.06 -1.53 7.11
CA GLU A 67 -8.84 -0.41 8.04
C GLU A 67 -9.08 -0.82 9.49
N ARG A 68 -10.22 -1.47 9.78
CA ARG A 68 -10.58 -1.87 11.15
C ARG A 68 -9.60 -2.89 11.75
N ILE A 69 -9.09 -3.83 10.95
CA ILE A 69 -8.21 -4.89 11.47
C ILE A 69 -6.78 -4.41 11.72
N GLN A 70 -6.37 -3.26 11.16
CA GLN A 70 -5.01 -2.74 11.27
C GLN A 70 -4.55 -2.56 12.73
N THR A 71 -5.39 -1.97 13.59
CA THR A 71 -5.02 -1.76 15.01
C THR A 71 -4.83 -3.08 15.76
N ALA A 72 -5.64 -4.11 15.45
CA ALA A 72 -5.47 -5.43 16.05
C ALA A 72 -4.16 -6.08 15.62
N TYR A 73 -3.78 -5.96 14.34
CA TYR A 73 -2.48 -6.41 13.86
C TYR A 73 -1.32 -5.64 14.47
N ASN A 74 -1.44 -4.32 14.64
CA ASN A 74 -0.41 -3.52 15.30
C ASN A 74 -0.15 -4.05 16.72
N GLN A 75 -1.20 -4.29 17.50
CA GLN A 75 -1.07 -4.83 18.85
C GLN A 75 -0.49 -6.25 18.84
N LEU A 76 -0.95 -7.10 17.93
CA LEU A 76 -0.44 -8.47 17.79
C LEU A 76 1.07 -8.48 17.55
N TYR A 77 1.55 -7.69 16.59
CA TYR A 77 2.98 -7.64 16.27
C TYR A 77 3.82 -6.95 17.35
N MET A 78 3.27 -5.94 18.03
CA MET A 78 3.93 -5.35 19.21
C MET A 78 4.07 -6.40 20.33
N ASN A 79 3.04 -7.18 20.61
CA ASN A 79 3.10 -8.23 21.64
C ASN A 79 4.10 -9.33 21.28
N ILE A 80 4.19 -9.70 19.99
CA ILE A 80 5.19 -10.66 19.50
C ILE A 80 6.60 -10.09 19.69
N ALA A 81 6.82 -8.83 19.33
CA ALA A 81 8.13 -8.17 19.45
C ALA A 81 8.56 -8.00 20.91
N SER A 82 7.61 -7.77 21.82
CA SER A 82 7.86 -7.63 23.27
C SER A 82 7.85 -8.96 24.03
N SER A 83 7.94 -10.10 23.34
CA SER A 83 8.02 -11.42 23.96
C SER A 83 9.39 -12.06 23.72
N PRO A 84 10.36 -11.86 24.64
CA PRO A 84 11.68 -12.43 24.50
C PRO A 84 11.67 -13.96 24.37
N GLU A 85 10.75 -14.64 25.05
CA GLU A 85 10.60 -16.10 24.98
C GLU A 85 10.26 -16.55 23.55
N LEU A 86 9.31 -15.88 22.89
CA LEU A 86 8.88 -16.22 21.54
C LEU A 86 9.98 -15.92 20.52
N ILE A 87 10.69 -14.80 20.69
CA ILE A 87 11.81 -14.42 19.82
C ILE A 87 12.95 -15.45 19.94
N ARG A 88 13.34 -15.83 21.17
CA ARG A 88 14.36 -16.87 21.41
C ARG A 88 13.95 -18.22 20.84
N GLU A 89 12.70 -18.62 21.00
CA GLU A 89 12.19 -19.88 20.46
C GLU A 89 12.21 -19.90 18.92
N VAL A 90 11.59 -18.90 18.29
CA VAL A 90 11.38 -18.90 16.83
C VAL A 90 12.65 -18.49 16.09
N LEU A 91 13.29 -17.38 16.47
CA LEU A 91 14.47 -16.90 15.77
C LEU A 91 15.73 -17.60 16.27
N GLY A 92 15.93 -17.68 17.59
CA GLY A 92 17.15 -18.19 18.20
C GLY A 92 17.36 -19.69 18.02
N GLN A 93 16.31 -20.51 18.20
CA GLN A 93 16.45 -21.96 18.10
C GLN A 93 16.28 -22.52 16.69
N SER A 94 15.65 -21.76 15.78
CA SER A 94 15.32 -22.21 14.42
C SER A 94 16.01 -21.40 13.33
N ILE A 95 15.54 -20.18 13.04
CA ILE A 95 15.91 -19.45 11.79
C ILE A 95 17.36 -18.97 11.81
N SER A 96 17.88 -18.51 12.95
CA SER A 96 19.24 -18.00 13.09
C SER A 96 20.32 -19.00 12.67
N LYS A 97 20.04 -20.31 12.81
CA LYS A 97 20.99 -21.40 12.52
C LYS A 97 21.13 -21.68 11.03
N VAL A 98 20.20 -21.20 10.21
CA VAL A 98 20.13 -21.52 8.77
C VAL A 98 20.20 -20.27 7.89
N ASP A 99 19.91 -19.08 8.43
CA ASP A 99 20.03 -17.80 7.74
C ASP A 99 21.05 -16.89 8.45
N PRO A 100 22.24 -16.66 7.86
CA PRO A 100 23.28 -15.81 8.46
C PRO A 100 22.89 -14.35 8.64
N PHE A 101 21.97 -13.82 7.84
CA PHE A 101 21.50 -12.45 7.99
C PHE A 101 20.58 -12.34 9.22
N VAL A 102 19.60 -13.25 9.34
CA VAL A 102 18.72 -13.30 10.52
C VAL A 102 19.51 -13.64 11.78
N GLY A 103 20.50 -14.54 11.69
CA GLY A 103 21.38 -14.89 12.79
C GLY A 103 22.06 -13.66 13.39
N ARG A 104 22.63 -12.78 12.56
CA ARG A 104 23.23 -11.53 13.05
C ARG A 104 22.23 -10.56 13.69
N LEU A 105 21.00 -10.49 13.17
CA LEU A 105 19.95 -9.66 13.80
C LEU A 105 19.56 -10.20 15.18
N TYR A 106 19.46 -11.52 15.30
CA TYR A 106 19.17 -12.18 16.58
C TYR A 106 20.31 -12.01 17.59
N GLU A 107 21.56 -12.17 17.17
CA GLU A 107 22.74 -11.93 18.03
C GLU A 107 22.75 -10.51 18.60
N LEU A 108 22.46 -9.50 17.77
CA LEU A 108 22.37 -8.11 18.21
C LEU A 108 21.21 -7.91 19.19
N TRP A 109 20.04 -8.49 18.90
CA TRP A 109 18.88 -8.39 19.78
C TRP A 109 19.15 -9.03 21.15
N GLU A 110 19.73 -10.24 21.19
CA GLU A 110 20.02 -10.94 22.45
C GLU A 110 21.06 -10.20 23.31
N ALA A 111 22.06 -9.55 22.69
CA ALA A 111 23.03 -8.72 23.40
C ALA A 111 22.35 -7.52 24.10
N LEU A 112 21.43 -6.84 23.40
CA LEU A 112 20.67 -5.72 23.98
C LEU A 112 19.78 -6.16 25.14
N GLU A 113 19.10 -7.30 25.01
CA GLU A 113 18.27 -7.85 26.10
C GLU A 113 19.08 -8.20 27.36
N GLN A 114 20.36 -8.60 27.20
CA GLN A 114 21.25 -8.87 28.34
C GLN A 114 21.70 -7.56 29.00
N GLU A 115 22.05 -6.55 28.21
CA GLU A 115 22.40 -5.21 28.71
C GLU A 115 21.24 -4.58 29.49
N GLU A 116 20.01 -4.64 28.97
CA GLU A 116 18.81 -4.12 29.64
C GLU A 116 18.44 -4.88 30.93
N ALA A 117 18.86 -6.14 31.07
CA ALA A 117 18.65 -6.90 32.29
C ALA A 117 19.67 -6.56 33.40
N GLU A 118 20.85 -6.04 33.03
CA GLU A 118 21.94 -5.70 33.94
C GLU A 118 21.86 -4.25 34.44
N ASP A 119 21.39 -3.33 33.60
CA ASP A 119 21.19 -1.93 33.95
C ASP A 119 19.74 -1.67 34.44
N GLU A 120 19.55 -0.90 35.52
CA GLU A 120 18.23 -0.34 35.88
C GLU A 120 17.84 0.79 34.89
N VAL A 121 17.66 0.44 33.61
CA VAL A 121 17.38 1.42 32.56
C VAL A 121 15.95 1.98 32.72
N ASP A 122 15.84 3.31 32.60
CA ASP A 122 14.58 4.07 32.53
C ASP A 122 13.66 3.61 31.39
N GLU A 123 12.36 3.93 31.49
CA GLU A 123 11.30 3.55 30.54
C GLU A 123 11.71 3.56 29.05
N HIS A 124 11.63 2.40 28.39
CA HIS A 124 11.85 2.25 26.95
C HIS A 124 10.57 2.61 26.16
N PHE A 125 10.69 3.53 25.19
CA PHE A 125 9.59 3.88 24.29
C PHE A 125 9.87 3.38 22.87
N SER A 126 8.98 2.53 22.35
CA SER A 126 9.05 2.05 20.97
C SER A 126 7.92 2.63 20.11
N LEU A 127 8.23 2.99 18.85
CA LEU A 127 7.25 3.42 17.85
C LEU A 127 7.27 2.48 16.65
N GLY A 128 6.14 1.83 16.40
CA GLY A 128 5.91 1.01 15.21
C GLY A 128 5.14 1.77 14.13
N ILE A 129 5.70 1.87 12.92
CA ILE A 129 4.97 2.29 11.72
C ILE A 129 4.85 1.06 10.83
N PHE A 130 3.65 0.51 10.73
CA PHE A 130 3.40 -0.76 10.07
C PHE A 130 2.52 -0.62 8.83
N ARG A 131 2.68 -1.54 7.88
CA ARG A 131 1.78 -1.68 6.72
C ARG A 131 1.35 -3.12 6.55
N ASN A 132 0.04 -3.32 6.48
CA ASN A 132 -0.56 -4.63 6.26
C ASN A 132 -1.07 -4.72 4.83
N ASP A 133 -0.47 -5.61 4.05
CA ASP A 133 -0.75 -5.73 2.62
C ASP A 133 -1.76 -6.88 2.40
N PHE A 134 -2.79 -6.59 1.60
CA PHE A 134 -3.89 -7.52 1.33
C PHE A 134 -4.12 -7.67 -0.18
N LEU A 135 -4.54 -8.86 -0.59
CA LEU A 135 -5.10 -9.10 -1.93
C LEU A 135 -6.55 -9.57 -1.84
N LEU A 136 -7.35 -9.23 -2.84
CA LEU A 136 -8.68 -9.79 -3.00
C LEU A 136 -8.59 -11.24 -3.47
N HIS A 137 -9.32 -12.11 -2.81
CA HIS A 137 -9.43 -13.52 -3.13
C HIS A 137 -10.88 -13.92 -3.26
N GLN A 138 -11.15 -14.80 -4.22
CA GLN A 138 -12.43 -15.43 -4.42
C GLN A 138 -12.16 -16.91 -4.73
N SER A 139 -12.66 -17.81 -3.88
CA SER A 139 -12.39 -19.24 -4.03
C SER A 139 -13.18 -19.86 -5.19
N GLU A 140 -14.38 -19.34 -5.45
CA GLU A 140 -15.24 -19.74 -6.57
C GLU A 140 -16.00 -18.51 -7.13
N PRO A 141 -16.34 -18.47 -8.44
CA PRO A 141 -16.93 -17.28 -9.09
C PRO A 141 -18.19 -16.67 -8.45
N ASN A 142 -18.94 -17.45 -7.66
CA ASN A 142 -20.19 -17.01 -7.02
C ASN A 142 -20.03 -16.70 -5.53
N GLN A 143 -18.83 -16.89 -4.96
CA GLN A 143 -18.56 -16.60 -3.55
C GLN A 143 -18.21 -15.13 -3.35
N PRO A 144 -18.49 -14.54 -2.17
CA PRO A 144 -18.06 -13.19 -1.87
C PRO A 144 -16.54 -13.01 -1.99
N LEU A 145 -16.13 -11.87 -2.56
CA LEU A 145 -14.74 -11.43 -2.53
C LEU A 145 -14.32 -11.17 -1.08
N ALA A 146 -13.15 -11.65 -0.71
CA ALA A 146 -12.59 -11.44 0.62
C ALA A 146 -11.13 -11.02 0.54
N ILE A 147 -10.73 -10.06 1.38
CA ILE A 147 -9.30 -9.78 1.55
C ILE A 147 -8.58 -10.95 2.24
N LYS A 148 -7.38 -11.23 1.76
CA LYS A 148 -6.41 -12.14 2.37
C LYS A 148 -5.11 -11.37 2.59
N GLN A 149 -4.60 -11.43 3.81
CA GLN A 149 -3.29 -10.85 4.13
C GLN A 149 -2.23 -11.59 3.34
N VAL A 150 -1.31 -10.84 2.74
CA VAL A 150 -0.14 -11.38 2.04
C VAL A 150 1.17 -11.05 2.74
N GLU A 151 1.25 -9.88 3.38
CA GLU A 151 2.48 -9.44 4.05
C GLU A 151 2.18 -8.44 5.17
N PHE A 152 3.00 -8.46 6.21
CA PHE A 152 3.01 -7.42 7.25
C PHE A 152 4.40 -6.80 7.34
N ASN A 153 4.52 -5.55 6.89
CA ASN A 153 5.77 -4.83 6.84
C ASN A 153 5.99 -4.06 8.15
N THR A 154 7.05 -4.42 8.87
CA THR A 154 7.44 -3.81 10.15
C THR A 154 8.64 -2.87 10.05
N VAL A 155 9.34 -2.87 8.90
CA VAL A 155 10.56 -2.10 8.66
C VAL A 155 10.48 -1.35 7.34
N SER A 156 10.98 -0.10 7.31
CA SER A 156 11.10 0.73 6.10
C SER A 156 9.80 0.82 5.27
N VAL A 157 8.67 1.04 5.96
CA VAL A 157 7.35 1.11 5.33
C VAL A 157 7.31 2.29 4.34
N SER A 158 7.20 1.95 3.06
CA SER A 158 7.21 2.90 1.95
C SER A 158 5.79 3.26 1.48
N PHE A 159 5.71 4.32 0.68
CA PHE A 159 4.52 4.77 -0.07
C PHE A 159 3.34 5.36 0.70
N GLY A 160 3.38 5.47 2.04
CA GLY A 160 2.29 6.12 2.79
C GLY A 160 1.97 7.54 2.29
N SER A 161 2.99 8.37 2.08
CA SER A 161 2.84 9.73 1.54
C SER A 161 2.45 9.76 0.05
N LEU A 162 2.97 8.82 -0.75
CA LEU A 162 2.66 8.71 -2.18
C LEU A 162 1.21 8.26 -2.41
N ALA A 163 0.68 7.33 -1.59
CA ALA A 163 -0.69 6.84 -1.72
C ALA A 163 -1.73 7.96 -1.64
N SER A 164 -1.53 8.92 -0.73
CA SER A 164 -2.38 10.11 -0.60
C SER A 164 -2.33 10.99 -1.85
N LYS A 165 -1.14 11.16 -2.44
CA LYS A 165 -0.96 11.94 -3.68
C LYS A 165 -1.55 11.23 -4.91
N VAL A 166 -1.40 9.90 -5.01
CA VAL A 166 -2.00 9.08 -6.08
C VAL A 166 -3.53 9.15 -6.01
N SER A 167 -4.10 9.12 -4.80
CA SER A 167 -5.54 9.33 -4.62
C SER A 167 -6.01 10.69 -5.14
N GLY A 168 -5.20 11.75 -4.95
CA GLY A 168 -5.45 13.06 -5.55
C GLY A 168 -5.36 13.06 -7.08
N LEU A 169 -4.34 12.38 -7.63
CA LEU A 169 -4.18 12.19 -9.07
C LEU A 169 -5.40 11.50 -9.68
N HIS A 170 -5.85 10.39 -9.10
CA HIS A 170 -7.04 9.67 -9.58
C HIS A 170 -8.29 10.53 -9.58
N ARG A 171 -8.52 11.36 -8.54
CA ARG A 171 -9.62 12.33 -8.54
C ARG A 171 -9.50 13.34 -9.68
N SER A 172 -8.30 13.87 -9.93
CA SER A 172 -8.06 14.81 -11.02
C SER A 172 -8.30 14.18 -12.39
N VAL A 173 -7.83 12.96 -12.61
CA VAL A 173 -8.01 12.24 -13.89
C VAL A 173 -9.47 11.88 -14.10
N LEU A 174 -10.18 11.41 -13.08
CA LEU A 174 -11.62 11.14 -13.17
C LEU A 174 -12.42 12.41 -13.49
N MET A 175 -12.10 13.54 -12.88
CA MET A 175 -12.72 14.83 -13.22
C MET A 175 -12.45 15.20 -14.68
N ALA A 176 -11.21 15.06 -15.17
CA ALA A 176 -10.87 15.35 -16.55
C ALA A 176 -11.63 14.44 -17.54
N MET A 177 -11.78 13.16 -17.21
CA MET A 177 -12.53 12.18 -18.00
C MET A 177 -14.03 12.53 -18.14
N MET A 178 -14.58 13.26 -17.17
CA MET A 178 -15.99 13.68 -17.16
C MET A 178 -16.26 14.97 -17.93
N VAL A 179 -15.22 15.76 -18.23
CA VAL A 179 -15.37 17.00 -18.99
C VAL A 179 -15.34 16.65 -20.48
N PRO A 180 -16.41 16.94 -21.26
CA PRO A 180 -16.41 16.65 -22.68
C PRO A 180 -15.24 17.38 -23.36
N SER A 181 -14.44 16.65 -24.12
CA SER A 181 -13.42 17.22 -25.01
C SER A 181 -14.12 18.08 -26.07
N ARG A 182 -14.32 19.37 -25.78
CA ARG A 182 -15.05 20.37 -26.61
C ARG A 182 -16.56 20.07 -26.75
N PRO A 183 -17.40 21.10 -27.00
CA PRO A 183 -18.85 20.95 -27.05
C PRO A 183 -19.29 20.37 -28.40
N ASP A 184 -18.95 19.11 -28.67
CA ASP A 184 -19.68 18.30 -29.64
C ASP A 184 -19.45 16.82 -29.36
N GLN A 185 -20.44 16.20 -28.68
CA GLN A 185 -20.87 14.79 -28.78
C GLN A 185 -21.43 14.29 -27.44
N SER A 186 -22.72 14.02 -27.47
CA SER A 186 -23.50 13.48 -26.36
C SER A 186 -23.24 11.99 -26.18
N SER A 187 -22.43 11.62 -25.19
CA SER A 187 -22.56 10.32 -24.53
C SER A 187 -22.30 10.51 -23.04
N ARG A 188 -23.37 10.42 -22.23
CA ARG A 188 -23.25 10.42 -20.77
C ARG A 188 -22.70 9.06 -20.35
N LEU A 189 -21.56 9.05 -19.66
CA LEU A 189 -21.09 7.88 -18.93
C LEU A 189 -21.98 7.68 -17.69
N ASP A 190 -22.41 6.44 -17.43
CA ASP A 190 -23.21 6.09 -16.26
C ASP A 190 -22.35 6.13 -14.99
N LEU A 191 -22.82 6.86 -13.97
CA LEU A 191 -22.05 7.31 -12.81
C LEU A 191 -22.22 6.44 -11.57
N SER A 192 -23.02 5.38 -11.63
CA SER A 192 -23.27 4.50 -10.48
C SER A 192 -22.04 3.67 -10.04
N ILE A 193 -20.94 3.68 -10.81
CA ILE A 193 -19.74 2.86 -10.55
C ILE A 193 -18.70 3.60 -9.69
N ILE A 194 -18.76 4.93 -9.60
CA ILE A 194 -17.77 5.74 -8.87
C ILE A 194 -18.17 5.95 -7.39
N GLU A 195 -19.46 5.82 -7.06
CA GLU A 195 -19.98 6.09 -5.70
C GLU A 195 -20.29 4.84 -4.86
N SER A 196 -20.15 3.63 -5.40
CA SER A 196 -20.35 2.36 -4.66
C SER A 196 -19.06 1.85 -4.04
#